data_AF-A0A5B8W7K6-F1
#
_entry.id   AF-A0A5B8W7K6-F1
#
_cell.length_a   1.000
_cell.length_b   1.000
_cell.length_c   1.000
_cell.angle_alpha   90.00
_cell.angle_beta   90.00
_cell.angle_gamma   90.00
#
_symmetry.space_group_name_H-M   'P 1'
#
loop_
_entity.id
_entity.type
_entity.pdbx_description
1 polymer ?
#
loop_
_entity_poly.entity_id
_entity_poly.type
_entity_poly.pdbx_seq_one_letter_code
_entity_poly.pdbx_strand_id
1 'polypeptide(L)'
;MKPENILAVLLGVWNYDNLPSLPAAQRHIKKIHEDLSGDTVAMPVNQIYPEDHSSSQGNPITILTNINNFIKGQIKINNNIELIIFYFSGHGLLDDQEAKYYLCVKETDDETLGLTAIDIILLLDTLLAHKKKLVLILDSCFSENIFSQITAKSPDIFIIASSRYNKTSKYPVGDTFSAFSERFINLLENGSETYKDTEYLSLAVVFEELKKELKRDRYPEPVSLDKNRCSEIPFIKNIRYEDPAQQYSVPKTSIISALRQYNPDILNPEDSKEAILKSYPIFISYYLKDLFAKGSKKINDLQFYIDFYKIIIKYLSFIAIKDLKDRTPKSIIREEDSVALNCIWNEYPTHKQYFNILKIICINYEHLIIKEFNKDADFLSSIDKLEEALNSEKVDLTAFRTNFFELIKNLAFFCRYNLYAVRIIEVRKGYYGPPVYRHEVSNLYGQSESKYDFSLQFPIYIHNGAIILYPKTAQNLLNETEYLNLWPLVIDRFGNDRGSDKPEIQFYRGTNNSGADNKKFYYESTTLKKSNIEQLEYADLLSLPTRDEWVEYLRPF
;
A
#
# COMPACT_ATOMS: atom_id res chain seq x y z
N MET A 1 -0.86 -13.65 11.38
CA MET A 1 -0.57 -13.97 12.79
C MET A 1 0.91 -13.71 12.99
N LYS A 2 1.31 -13.08 14.10
CA LYS A 2 2.74 -12.77 14.30
C LYS A 2 3.47 -13.97 14.91
N PRO A 3 4.75 -14.21 14.58
CA PRO A 3 5.51 -15.34 15.12
C PRO A 3 5.50 -15.42 16.65
N GLU A 4 5.53 -14.27 17.34
CA GLU A 4 5.51 -14.24 18.81
C GLU A 4 4.18 -14.72 19.45
N ASN A 5 3.11 -14.87 18.67
CA ASN A 5 1.81 -15.40 19.12
C ASN A 5 1.68 -16.91 18.88
N ILE A 6 2.73 -17.55 18.35
CA ILE A 6 2.76 -18.96 18.00
C ILE A 6 3.66 -19.68 19.00
N LEU A 7 3.23 -20.87 19.41
CA LEU A 7 4.03 -21.79 20.20
C LEU A 7 4.25 -23.05 19.38
N ALA A 8 5.48 -23.56 19.30
CA ALA A 8 5.74 -24.84 18.67
C ALA A 8 6.30 -25.87 19.64
N VAL A 9 5.75 -27.08 19.57
CA VAL A 9 6.19 -28.27 20.26
C VAL A 9 6.68 -29.25 19.20
N LEU A 10 7.96 -29.57 19.24
CA LEU A 10 8.62 -30.44 18.26
C LEU A 10 9.05 -31.72 18.99
N LEU A 11 8.38 -32.85 18.70
CA LEU A 11 8.66 -34.13 19.32
C LEU A 11 9.24 -35.10 18.28
N GLY A 12 10.51 -35.46 18.45
CA GLY A 12 11.19 -36.44 17.60
C GLY A 12 11.67 -37.61 18.42
N VAL A 13 11.24 -38.82 18.03
CA VAL A 13 11.68 -40.05 18.68
C VAL A 13 12.46 -40.87 17.66
N TRP A 14 13.76 -41.00 17.91
CA TRP A 14 14.69 -41.64 16.96
C TRP A 14 15.33 -42.91 17.50
N ASN A 15 15.27 -43.14 18.81
CA ASN A 15 15.76 -44.36 19.45
C ASN A 15 14.66 -45.00 20.29
N TYR A 16 14.50 -46.31 20.15
CA TYR A 16 13.45 -47.10 20.78
C TYR A 16 14.09 -48.35 21.41
N ASP A 17 13.51 -48.81 22.51
CA ASP A 17 14.01 -50.01 23.20
C ASP A 17 13.46 -51.28 22.53
N ASN A 18 12.19 -51.28 22.11
CA ASN A 18 11.52 -52.45 21.52
C ASN A 18 11.13 -52.26 20.04
N LEU A 19 11.36 -51.09 19.45
CA LEU A 19 11.05 -50.80 18.04
C LEU A 19 12.34 -50.46 17.27
N PRO A 20 12.33 -50.53 15.92
CA PRO A 20 13.47 -50.10 15.13
C PRO A 20 13.78 -48.61 15.30
N SER A 21 15.06 -48.24 15.45
CA SER A 21 15.48 -46.84 15.51
C SER A 21 15.15 -46.07 14.22
N LEU A 22 14.84 -44.78 14.36
CA LEU A 22 14.58 -43.84 13.26
C LEU A 22 15.49 -42.61 13.37
N PRO A 23 16.80 -42.71 13.07
CA PRO A 23 17.75 -41.59 13.20
C PRO A 23 17.37 -40.31 12.44
N ALA A 24 16.53 -40.43 11.40
CA ALA A 24 16.00 -39.30 10.66
C ALA A 24 15.15 -38.36 11.53
N ALA A 25 14.40 -38.88 12.52
CA ALA A 25 13.56 -38.07 13.40
C ALA A 25 14.39 -37.03 14.18
N GLN A 26 15.59 -37.40 14.66
CA GLN A 26 16.51 -36.47 15.30
C GLN A 26 16.88 -35.30 14.36
N ARG A 27 17.21 -35.64 13.11
CA ARG A 27 17.61 -34.66 12.10
C ARG A 27 16.44 -33.76 11.69
N HIS A 28 15.21 -34.31 11.64
CA HIS A 28 14.00 -33.52 11.39
C HIS A 28 13.81 -32.45 12.46
N ILE A 29 13.81 -32.81 13.74
CA ILE A 29 13.59 -31.86 14.83
C ILE A 29 14.67 -30.79 14.86
N LYS A 30 15.93 -31.19 14.73
CA LYS A 30 17.04 -30.23 14.70
C LYS A 30 16.85 -29.22 13.56
N LYS A 31 16.57 -29.71 12.35
CA LYS A 31 16.44 -28.85 11.17
C LYS A 31 15.20 -27.97 11.21
N ILE A 32 14.04 -28.52 11.58
CA ILE A 32 12.80 -27.75 11.74
C ILE A 32 12.94 -26.72 12.86
N HIS A 33 13.63 -27.04 13.96
CA HIS A 33 13.92 -26.06 15.00
C HIS A 33 14.78 -24.90 14.48
N GLU A 34 15.85 -25.20 13.72
CA GLU A 34 16.69 -24.18 13.05
C GLU A 34 15.84 -23.31 12.10
N ASP A 35 14.98 -23.91 11.29
CA ASP A 35 14.17 -23.17 10.30
C ASP A 35 13.05 -22.34 10.95
N LEU A 36 12.43 -22.84 12.02
CA LEU A 36 11.40 -22.10 12.77
C LEU A 36 11.99 -20.92 13.57
N SER A 37 13.21 -21.06 14.08
CA SER A 37 13.90 -19.98 14.80
C SER A 37 14.68 -19.02 13.89
N GLY A 38 14.97 -19.43 12.65
CA GLY A 38 15.62 -18.62 11.63
C GLY A 38 14.72 -17.54 11.03
N ASP A 39 15.30 -16.70 10.16
CA ASP A 39 14.66 -15.48 9.65
C ASP A 39 13.34 -15.71 8.87
N THR A 40 13.09 -16.94 8.39
CA THR A 40 11.90 -17.26 7.59
C THR A 40 10.61 -17.30 8.41
N VAL A 41 10.69 -17.80 9.64
CA VAL A 41 9.55 -17.91 10.55
C VAL A 41 9.75 -17.02 11.78
N ALA A 42 11.00 -16.78 12.18
CA ALA A 42 11.43 -15.86 13.24
C ALA A 42 10.71 -16.10 14.57
N MET A 43 10.40 -17.37 14.88
CA MET A 43 9.77 -17.73 16.14
C MET A 43 10.80 -17.62 17.28
N PRO A 44 10.48 -16.92 18.38
CA PRO A 44 11.35 -16.85 19.54
C PRO A 44 11.80 -18.23 20.01
N VAL A 45 13.11 -18.42 20.20
CA VAL A 45 13.70 -19.71 20.57
C VAL A 45 13.08 -20.28 21.86
N ASN A 46 12.72 -19.42 22.81
CA ASN A 46 12.07 -19.81 24.06
C ASN A 46 10.60 -20.28 23.91
N GLN A 47 10.00 -20.08 22.73
CA GLN A 47 8.66 -20.55 22.36
C GLN A 47 8.70 -21.87 21.57
N ILE A 48 9.89 -22.41 21.33
CA ILE A 48 10.08 -23.73 20.74
C ILE A 48 10.45 -24.71 21.85
N TYR A 49 9.72 -25.80 21.93
CA TYR A 49 10.09 -26.93 22.77
C TYR A 49 10.63 -28.07 21.88
N PRO A 50 11.94 -28.08 21.59
CA PRO A 50 12.58 -29.21 20.95
C PRO A 50 12.86 -30.28 22.00
N GLU A 51 12.11 -31.38 21.97
CA GLU A 51 12.46 -32.55 22.77
C GLU A 51 13.08 -33.63 21.88
N ASP A 52 14.41 -33.75 21.96
CA ASP A 52 15.22 -34.76 21.28
C ASP A 52 15.49 -35.91 22.26
N HIS A 53 14.60 -36.91 22.28
CA HIS A 53 14.70 -38.02 23.23
C HIS A 53 15.81 -39.00 22.83
N SER A 54 17.03 -38.71 23.29
CA SER A 54 18.11 -39.69 23.39
C SER A 54 18.36 -40.18 24.82
N SER A 55 17.98 -39.43 25.87
CA SER A 55 18.61 -39.61 27.19
C SER A 55 17.77 -39.41 28.47
N SER A 56 16.45 -39.15 28.43
CA SER A 56 15.66 -39.13 29.68
C SER A 56 14.20 -39.57 29.50
N GLN A 57 13.86 -40.71 30.14
CA GLN A 57 12.55 -41.25 30.52
C GLN A 57 11.44 -41.23 29.44
N GLY A 58 11.20 -42.38 28.83
CA GLY A 58 10.25 -42.61 27.75
C GLY A 58 8.83 -42.94 28.21
N ASN A 59 8.41 -42.44 29.38
CA ASN A 59 7.03 -42.62 29.84
C ASN A 59 6.10 -41.60 29.15
N PRO A 60 5.02 -42.04 28.49
CA PRO A 60 4.11 -41.15 27.77
C PRO A 60 3.47 -40.07 28.65
N ILE A 61 3.19 -40.35 29.93
CA ILE A 61 2.60 -39.39 30.88
C ILE A 61 3.59 -38.28 31.24
N THR A 62 4.86 -38.61 31.40
CA THR A 62 5.91 -37.62 31.68
C THR A 62 6.06 -36.66 30.51
N ILE A 63 6.09 -37.17 29.29
CA ILE A 63 6.19 -36.36 28.07
C ILE A 63 5.00 -35.40 27.97
N LEU A 64 3.78 -35.90 28.13
CA LEU A 64 2.57 -35.06 28.10
C LEU A 64 2.55 -34.03 29.23
N THR A 65 3.05 -34.39 30.42
CA THR A 65 3.18 -33.47 31.55
C THR A 65 4.17 -32.35 31.24
N ASN A 66 5.32 -32.67 30.64
CA ASN A 66 6.32 -31.70 30.25
C ASN A 66 5.80 -30.74 29.18
N ILE A 67 5.14 -31.27 28.14
CA ILE A 67 4.47 -30.48 27.09
C ILE A 67 3.45 -29.52 27.72
N ASN A 68 2.56 -30.02 28.58
CA ASN A 68 1.56 -29.20 29.27
C ASN A 68 2.19 -28.10 30.14
N ASN A 69 3.24 -28.43 30.89
CA ASN A 69 3.95 -27.49 31.74
C ASN A 69 4.66 -26.40 30.92
N PHE A 70 5.29 -26.78 29.81
CA PHE A 70 5.89 -25.85 28.87
C PHE A 70 4.85 -24.88 28.32
N ILE A 71 3.75 -25.40 27.76
CA ILE A 71 2.68 -24.57 27.18
C ILE A 71 2.09 -23.62 28.23
N LYS A 72 1.78 -24.11 29.44
CA LYS A 72 1.30 -23.28 30.56
C LYS A 72 2.30 -22.19 30.93
N GLY A 73 3.58 -22.53 31.01
CA GLY A 73 4.66 -21.58 31.31
C GLY A 73 4.72 -20.45 30.28
N GLN A 74 4.68 -20.80 29.00
CA GLN A 74 4.75 -19.81 27.91
C GLN A 74 3.50 -18.95 27.82
N ILE A 75 2.30 -19.51 27.99
CA ILE A 75 1.05 -18.73 28.02
C ILE A 75 1.02 -17.77 29.21
N LYS A 76 1.64 -18.16 30.35
CA LYS A 76 1.76 -17.27 31.52
C LYS A 76 2.70 -16.09 31.25
N ILE A 77 3.76 -16.30 30.46
CA ILE A 77 4.72 -15.26 30.08
C ILE A 77 4.14 -14.36 29.00
N ASN A 78 3.48 -14.95 27.99
CA ASN A 78 2.84 -14.25 26.89
C ASN A 78 1.37 -14.68 26.77
N ASN A 79 0.45 -13.83 27.22
CA ASN A 79 -0.98 -14.10 27.13
C ASN A 79 -1.56 -13.97 25.71
N ASN A 80 -0.79 -13.41 24.76
CA ASN A 80 -1.20 -13.24 23.36
C ASN A 80 -0.93 -14.48 22.50
N ILE A 81 -0.47 -15.60 23.08
CA ILE A 81 -0.37 -16.86 22.35
C ILE A 81 -1.76 -17.24 21.84
N GLU A 82 -1.88 -17.45 20.53
CA GLU A 82 -3.14 -17.73 19.82
C GLU A 82 -3.14 -19.11 19.17
N LEU A 83 -1.96 -19.63 18.82
CA LEU A 83 -1.75 -20.86 18.06
C LEU A 83 -0.72 -21.76 18.73
N ILE A 84 -1.03 -23.04 18.80
CA ILE A 84 -0.09 -24.10 19.18
C ILE A 84 0.13 -24.97 17.94
N ILE A 85 1.39 -25.19 17.59
CA ILE A 85 1.81 -26.10 16.52
C ILE A 85 2.50 -27.29 17.19
N PHE A 86 2.01 -28.49 16.90
CA PHE A 86 2.60 -29.73 17.34
C PHE A 86 3.11 -30.50 16.12
N TYR A 87 4.42 -30.72 16.06
CA TYR A 87 5.05 -31.53 15.04
C TYR A 87 5.60 -32.81 15.67
N PHE A 88 5.26 -33.96 15.10
CA PHE A 88 5.77 -35.26 15.53
C PHE A 88 6.49 -35.97 14.40
N SER A 89 7.65 -36.56 14.71
CA SER A 89 8.34 -37.50 13.82
C SER A 89 8.79 -38.74 14.58
N GLY A 90 8.35 -39.91 14.11
CA GLY A 90 8.61 -41.20 14.75
C GLY A 90 7.66 -42.29 14.26
N HIS A 91 7.65 -43.43 14.97
CA HIS A 91 6.68 -44.49 14.73
C HIS A 91 5.27 -44.10 15.19
N GLY A 92 4.28 -44.50 14.39
CA GLY A 92 2.87 -44.49 14.75
C GLY A 92 2.33 -45.89 14.61
N LEU A 93 1.59 -46.36 15.61
CA LEU A 93 1.00 -47.70 15.64
C LEU A 93 -0.52 -47.61 15.84
N LEU A 94 -1.21 -48.60 15.28
CA LEU A 94 -2.63 -48.80 15.50
C LEU A 94 -2.82 -49.98 16.43
N ASP A 95 -3.71 -49.81 17.39
CA ASP A 95 -4.30 -50.93 18.09
C ASP A 95 -5.57 -51.35 17.34
N ASP A 96 -5.49 -52.47 16.62
CA ASP A 96 -6.61 -53.02 15.85
C ASP A 96 -7.78 -53.46 16.73
N GLN A 97 -7.55 -53.74 18.02
CA GLN A 97 -8.61 -54.15 18.96
C GLN A 97 -9.41 -52.94 19.45
N GLU A 98 -8.73 -51.84 19.76
CA GLU A 98 -9.35 -50.63 20.29
C GLU A 98 -9.63 -49.55 19.23
N ALA A 99 -9.21 -49.77 17.98
CA ALA A 99 -9.25 -48.80 16.88
C ALA A 99 -8.62 -47.45 17.26
N LYS A 100 -7.55 -47.50 18.07
CA LYS A 100 -6.83 -46.33 18.58
C LYS A 100 -5.51 -46.15 17.87
N TYR A 101 -5.11 -44.89 17.74
CA TYR A 101 -3.84 -44.49 17.15
C TYR A 101 -2.90 -43.98 18.24
N TYR A 102 -1.67 -44.48 18.22
CA TYR A 102 -0.65 -44.20 19.21
C TYR A 102 0.61 -43.63 18.58
N LEU A 103 1.21 -42.64 19.24
CA LEU A 103 2.54 -42.13 18.89
C LEU A 103 3.57 -42.84 19.77
N CYS A 104 4.50 -43.55 19.14
CA CYS A 104 5.49 -44.34 19.87
C CYS A 104 6.58 -43.46 20.47
N VAL A 105 6.93 -43.76 21.71
CA VAL A 105 8.01 -43.17 22.47
C VAL A 105 9.07 -44.24 22.76
N LYS A 106 10.21 -43.86 23.34
CA LYS A 106 11.37 -44.75 23.51
C LYS A 106 11.03 -46.10 24.15
N GLU A 107 10.21 -46.09 25.19
CA GLU A 107 9.83 -47.28 25.99
C GLU A 107 8.59 -47.99 25.43
N THR A 108 8.08 -47.59 24.25
CA THR A 108 6.91 -48.24 23.66
C THR A 108 7.14 -49.72 23.41
N ASP A 109 6.14 -50.50 23.76
CA ASP A 109 6.02 -51.94 23.57
C ASP A 109 4.70 -52.18 22.82
N ASP A 110 4.77 -52.91 21.70
CA ASP A 110 3.64 -53.12 20.80
C ASP A 110 2.58 -54.05 21.39
N GLU A 111 2.94 -54.87 22.38
CA GLU A 111 1.98 -55.70 23.14
C GLU A 111 1.21 -54.87 24.19
N THR A 112 1.70 -53.69 24.58
CA THR A 112 1.15 -52.89 25.68
C THR A 112 1.00 -51.39 25.35
N LEU A 113 0.66 -51.07 24.09
CA LEU A 113 0.56 -49.70 23.55
C LEU A 113 -0.18 -48.71 24.46
N GLY A 114 -1.33 -49.10 25.01
CA GLY A 114 -2.13 -48.24 25.88
C GLY A 114 -1.44 -47.75 27.15
N LEU A 115 -0.34 -48.39 27.57
CA LEU A 115 0.46 -48.04 28.74
C LEU A 115 1.80 -47.40 28.38
N THR A 116 2.38 -47.78 27.24
CA THR A 116 3.78 -47.48 26.89
C THR A 116 3.93 -46.54 25.69
N ALA A 117 2.83 -46.18 25.01
CA ALA A 117 2.80 -45.20 23.93
C ALA A 117 1.91 -43.99 24.27
N ILE A 118 2.04 -42.88 23.54
CA ILE A 118 1.17 -41.72 23.71
C ILE A 118 -0.14 -41.99 22.98
N ASP A 119 -1.23 -42.12 23.73
CA ASP A 119 -2.59 -42.12 23.19
C ASP A 119 -2.87 -40.75 22.53
N ILE A 120 -3.28 -40.78 21.26
CA ILE A 120 -3.53 -39.55 20.51
C ILE A 120 -4.67 -38.71 21.11
N ILE A 121 -5.66 -39.34 21.73
CA ILE A 121 -6.77 -38.65 22.40
C ILE A 121 -6.24 -37.89 23.60
N LEU A 122 -5.39 -38.53 24.41
CA LEU A 122 -4.81 -37.90 25.59
C LEU A 122 -3.88 -36.73 25.21
N LEU A 123 -3.14 -36.85 24.10
CA LEU A 123 -2.38 -35.74 23.54
C LEU A 123 -3.30 -34.59 23.12
N LEU A 124 -4.35 -34.87 22.35
CA LEU A 124 -5.31 -33.87 21.90
C LEU A 124 -5.96 -33.15 23.08
N ASP A 125 -6.41 -33.88 24.10
CA ASP A 125 -6.99 -33.30 25.31
C ASP A 125 -5.99 -32.40 26.03
N THR A 126 -4.73 -32.82 26.11
CA THR A 126 -3.64 -32.03 26.71
C THR A 126 -3.44 -30.71 25.96
N LEU A 127 -3.35 -30.74 24.64
CA LEU A 127 -3.11 -29.56 23.80
C LEU A 127 -4.33 -28.62 23.78
N LEU A 128 -5.54 -29.19 23.69
CA LEU A 128 -6.79 -28.43 23.58
C LEU A 128 -7.25 -27.81 24.90
N ALA A 129 -6.79 -28.32 26.05
CA ALA A 129 -7.08 -27.74 27.36
C ALA A 129 -6.68 -26.26 27.47
N HIS A 130 -5.75 -25.80 26.64
CA HIS A 130 -5.28 -24.41 26.60
C HIS A 130 -6.22 -23.46 25.85
N LYS A 131 -7.26 -23.97 25.16
CA LYS A 131 -8.24 -23.19 24.40
C LYS A 131 -7.61 -22.27 23.36
N LYS A 132 -6.53 -22.73 22.73
CA LYS A 132 -5.85 -22.07 21.61
C LYS A 132 -6.16 -22.81 20.32
N LYS A 133 -5.95 -22.15 19.18
CA LYS A 133 -6.02 -22.85 17.89
C LYS A 133 -4.89 -23.87 17.83
N LEU A 134 -5.14 -25.01 17.20
CA LEU A 134 -4.21 -26.13 17.23
C LEU A 134 -3.87 -26.60 15.80
N VAL A 135 -2.59 -26.79 15.53
CA VAL A 135 -2.08 -27.36 14.28
C VAL A 135 -1.30 -28.61 14.61
N LEU A 136 -1.68 -29.76 14.04
CA LEU A 136 -0.93 -31.00 14.16
C LEU A 136 -0.29 -31.35 12.83
N ILE A 137 1.00 -31.65 12.84
CA ILE A 137 1.75 -32.17 11.70
C ILE A 137 2.37 -33.50 12.11
N LEU A 138 1.91 -34.60 11.52
CA LEU A 138 2.29 -35.96 11.93
C LEU A 138 3.09 -36.66 10.82
N ASP A 139 4.40 -36.77 11.01
CA ASP A 139 5.30 -37.56 10.18
C ASP A 139 5.50 -38.98 10.76
N SER A 140 4.44 -39.79 10.61
CA SER A 140 4.34 -41.15 11.16
C SER A 140 3.39 -42.01 10.32
N CYS A 141 3.62 -43.33 10.35
CA CYS A 141 2.77 -44.31 9.68
C CYS A 141 1.33 -44.25 10.21
N PHE A 142 0.35 -44.47 9.33
CA PHE A 142 -1.07 -44.55 9.69
C PHE A 142 -1.65 -43.25 10.29
N SER A 143 -0.98 -42.11 10.10
CA SER A 143 -1.29 -40.86 10.79
C SER A 143 -2.67 -40.26 10.48
N GLU A 144 -3.30 -40.60 9.34
CA GLU A 144 -4.69 -40.21 9.04
C GLU A 144 -5.71 -40.76 10.07
N ASN A 145 -5.38 -41.83 10.81
CA ASN A 145 -6.29 -42.42 11.79
C ASN A 145 -6.62 -41.47 12.95
N ILE A 146 -5.88 -40.38 13.15
CA ILE A 146 -6.30 -39.31 14.06
C ILE A 146 -7.64 -38.68 13.67
N PHE A 147 -8.04 -38.69 12.40
CA PHE A 147 -9.25 -38.02 11.92
C PHE A 147 -10.53 -38.60 12.53
N SER A 148 -10.55 -39.91 12.82
CA SER A 148 -11.71 -40.57 13.47
C SER A 148 -11.91 -40.10 14.91
N GLN A 149 -10.85 -39.56 15.54
CA GLN A 149 -10.87 -39.06 16.92
C GLN A 149 -11.31 -37.58 17.00
N ILE A 150 -11.42 -36.90 15.86
CA ILE A 150 -11.87 -35.50 15.80
C ILE A 150 -13.39 -35.45 15.62
N THR A 151 -14.08 -34.89 16.60
CA THR A 151 -15.54 -34.80 16.60
C THR A 151 -16.05 -33.47 16.00
N ALA A 152 -17.36 -33.37 15.76
CA ALA A 152 -17.98 -32.11 15.34
C ALA A 152 -17.93 -31.01 16.41
N LYS A 153 -17.72 -31.37 17.69
CA LYS A 153 -17.56 -30.42 18.80
C LYS A 153 -16.11 -30.03 19.04
N SER A 154 -15.17 -30.62 18.31
CA SER A 154 -13.76 -30.28 18.46
C SER A 154 -13.52 -28.80 18.11
N PRO A 155 -12.66 -28.10 18.86
CA PRO A 155 -12.35 -26.69 18.66
C PRO A 155 -11.56 -26.47 17.36
N ASP A 156 -11.11 -25.23 17.16
CA ASP A 156 -10.29 -24.77 16.04
C ASP A 156 -9.00 -25.61 15.89
N ILE A 157 -9.03 -26.61 14.98
CA ILE A 157 -7.93 -27.53 14.72
C ILE A 157 -7.67 -27.74 13.22
N PHE A 158 -6.40 -27.75 12.82
CA PHE A 158 -5.94 -28.20 11.50
C PHE A 158 -4.92 -29.33 11.64
N ILE A 159 -5.06 -30.39 10.84
CA ILE A 159 -4.18 -31.57 10.90
C ILE A 159 -3.61 -31.84 9.51
N ILE A 160 -2.30 -32.09 9.44
CA ILE A 160 -1.60 -32.67 8.29
C ILE A 160 -1.03 -34.02 8.71
N ALA A 161 -1.46 -35.09 8.05
CA ALA A 161 -0.94 -36.44 8.22
C ALA A 161 -0.08 -36.82 7.00
N SER A 162 1.14 -37.28 7.24
CA SER A 162 2.11 -37.66 6.20
C SER A 162 1.71 -38.91 5.41
N SER A 163 0.83 -39.75 5.96
CA SER A 163 0.37 -40.99 5.32
C SER A 163 -1.11 -41.24 5.54
N ARG A 164 -1.70 -42.02 4.62
CA ARG A 164 -3.10 -42.46 4.71
C ARG A 164 -3.31 -43.50 5.79
N TYR A 165 -4.57 -43.72 6.17
CA TYR A 165 -4.97 -44.60 7.26
C TYR A 165 -4.48 -46.06 7.14
N ASN A 166 -4.20 -46.52 5.91
CA ASN A 166 -3.70 -47.86 5.59
C ASN A 166 -2.34 -47.85 4.88
N LYS A 167 -1.56 -46.77 5.00
CA LYS A 167 -0.25 -46.64 4.34
C LYS A 167 0.83 -46.24 5.33
N THR A 168 2.04 -46.74 5.09
CA THR A 168 3.22 -46.31 5.82
C THR A 168 3.75 -44.99 5.26
N SER A 169 4.34 -44.18 6.14
CA SER A 169 5.20 -43.06 5.73
C SER A 169 6.52 -43.62 5.19
N LYS A 170 7.16 -42.91 4.25
CA LYS A 170 8.39 -43.40 3.58
C LYS A 170 9.62 -42.65 4.03
N TYR A 171 10.63 -43.43 4.44
CA TYR A 171 12.01 -42.99 4.62
C TYR A 171 12.87 -43.71 3.56
N PRO A 172 13.30 -43.02 2.48
CA PRO A 172 14.12 -43.64 1.45
C PRO A 172 15.49 -44.07 1.99
N VAL A 173 16.01 -45.18 1.49
CA VAL A 173 17.28 -45.75 1.95
C VAL A 173 18.44 -44.82 1.57
N GLY A 174 19.18 -44.33 2.57
CA GLY A 174 20.35 -43.47 2.38
C GLY A 174 20.06 -41.96 2.50
N ASP A 175 18.79 -41.55 2.56
CA ASP A 175 18.42 -40.14 2.61
C ASP A 175 18.57 -39.56 4.02
N THR A 176 18.87 -38.26 4.08
CA THR A 176 19.03 -37.55 5.35
C THR A 176 17.70 -37.43 6.11
N PHE A 177 16.60 -37.24 5.38
CA PHE A 177 15.26 -36.98 5.93
C PHE A 177 14.22 -37.96 5.35
N SER A 178 13.04 -38.05 5.97
CA SER A 178 11.88 -38.73 5.37
C SER A 178 11.38 -37.96 4.16
N ALA A 179 10.68 -38.65 3.25
CA ALA A 179 10.14 -38.00 2.06
C ALA A 179 9.22 -36.82 2.42
N PHE A 180 8.41 -36.97 3.47
CA PHE A 180 7.53 -35.90 3.95
C PHE A 180 8.33 -34.74 4.54
N SER A 181 9.23 -35.02 5.47
CA SER A 181 9.98 -34.00 6.19
C SER A 181 10.97 -33.27 5.29
N GLU A 182 11.58 -33.94 4.32
CA GLU A 182 12.44 -33.30 3.32
C GLU A 182 11.67 -32.23 2.53
N ARG A 183 10.44 -32.54 2.09
CA ARG A 183 9.60 -31.59 1.34
C ARG A 183 9.10 -30.45 2.23
N PHE A 184 8.79 -30.76 3.49
CA PHE A 184 8.40 -29.74 4.47
C PHE A 184 9.55 -28.78 4.78
N ILE A 185 10.74 -29.31 5.07
CA ILE A 185 11.96 -28.52 5.29
C ILE A 185 12.27 -27.69 4.04
N ASN A 186 12.25 -28.29 2.84
CA ASN A 186 12.48 -27.57 1.59
C ASN A 186 11.50 -26.38 1.42
N LEU A 187 10.23 -26.57 1.78
CA LEU A 187 9.25 -25.49 1.72
C LEU A 187 9.51 -24.38 2.76
N LEU A 188 9.97 -24.75 3.97
CA LEU A 188 10.41 -23.77 4.98
C LEU A 188 11.64 -22.99 4.51
N GLU A 189 12.61 -23.64 3.86
CA GLU A 189 13.87 -23.02 3.45
C GLU A 189 13.77 -22.21 2.15
N ASN A 190 12.97 -22.69 1.19
CA ASN A 190 12.98 -22.18 -0.17
C ASN A 190 11.67 -21.51 -0.57
N GLY A 191 10.63 -21.58 0.26
CA GLY A 191 9.29 -21.07 -0.05
C GLY A 191 8.61 -21.81 -1.20
N SER A 192 7.50 -21.25 -1.67
CA SER A 192 6.75 -21.79 -2.81
C SER A 192 6.75 -20.82 -3.99
N GLU A 193 7.31 -21.29 -5.11
CA GLU A 193 7.27 -20.59 -6.40
C GLU A 193 5.85 -20.52 -6.97
N THR A 194 5.04 -21.55 -6.71
CA THR A 194 3.62 -21.60 -7.13
C THR A 194 2.82 -20.44 -6.55
N TYR A 195 3.18 -20.00 -5.33
CA TYR A 195 2.49 -18.97 -4.56
C TYR A 195 3.35 -17.71 -4.38
N LYS A 196 4.17 -17.36 -5.38
CA LYS A 196 5.05 -16.18 -5.34
C LYS A 196 4.35 -14.84 -5.12
N ASP A 197 3.06 -14.75 -5.41
CA ASP A 197 2.26 -13.53 -5.16
C ASP A 197 1.66 -13.49 -3.73
N THR A 198 2.01 -14.45 -2.87
CA THR A 198 1.48 -14.58 -1.50
C THR A 198 2.59 -14.40 -0.47
N GLU A 199 2.51 -13.33 0.34
CA GLU A 199 3.56 -12.99 1.32
C GLU A 199 3.74 -14.05 2.41
N TYR A 200 2.64 -14.67 2.84
CA TYR A 200 2.65 -15.73 3.84
C TYR A 200 1.92 -16.94 3.29
N LEU A 201 2.58 -18.11 3.32
CA LEU A 201 1.93 -19.37 3.03
C LEU A 201 1.02 -19.73 4.20
N SER A 202 -0.27 -19.92 3.93
CA SER A 202 -1.18 -20.49 4.90
C SER A 202 -0.96 -21.99 5.03
N LEU A 203 -1.49 -22.59 6.10
CA LEU A 203 -1.40 -24.04 6.30
C LEU A 203 -2.06 -24.85 5.17
N ALA A 204 -3.13 -24.33 4.57
CA ALA A 204 -3.75 -24.90 3.38
C ALA A 204 -2.77 -24.92 2.19
N VAL A 205 -2.07 -23.81 1.97
CA VAL A 205 -1.09 -23.71 0.88
C VAL A 205 0.11 -24.63 1.13
N VAL A 206 0.60 -24.68 2.37
CA VAL A 206 1.65 -25.62 2.78
C VAL A 206 1.24 -27.06 2.50
N PHE A 207 0.01 -27.44 2.87
CA PHE A 207 -0.52 -28.78 2.59
C PHE A 207 -0.59 -29.07 1.08
N GLU A 208 -1.10 -28.15 0.26
CA GLU A 208 -1.23 -28.35 -1.19
C GLU A 208 0.13 -28.47 -1.88
N GLU A 209 1.13 -27.68 -1.49
CA GLU A 209 2.49 -27.80 -2.04
C GLU A 209 3.14 -29.12 -1.64
N LEU A 210 3.04 -29.53 -0.36
CA LEU A 210 3.54 -30.84 0.10
C LEU A 210 2.91 -31.98 -0.70
N LYS A 211 1.58 -31.93 -0.88
CA LYS A 211 0.84 -32.95 -1.63
C LYS A 211 1.26 -33.01 -3.09
N LYS A 212 1.42 -31.85 -3.72
CA LYS A 212 1.87 -31.72 -5.10
C LYS A 212 3.27 -32.32 -5.29
N GLU A 213 4.23 -31.98 -4.44
CA GLU A 213 5.61 -32.46 -4.56
C GLU A 213 5.73 -33.95 -4.26
N LEU A 214 5.10 -34.45 -3.19
CA LEU A 214 5.10 -35.87 -2.85
C LEU A 214 4.45 -36.72 -3.95
N LYS A 215 3.36 -36.22 -4.55
CA LYS A 215 2.72 -36.87 -5.69
C LYS A 215 3.62 -36.91 -6.92
N ARG A 216 4.29 -35.81 -7.24
CA ARG A 216 5.23 -35.71 -8.37
C ARG A 216 6.33 -36.77 -8.25
N ASP A 217 6.85 -36.95 -7.04
CA ASP A 217 7.97 -37.85 -6.75
C ASP A 217 7.52 -39.30 -6.42
N ARG A 218 6.21 -39.59 -6.58
CA ARG A 218 5.58 -40.91 -6.35
C ARG A 218 5.73 -41.42 -4.90
N TYR A 219 5.79 -40.50 -3.95
CA TYR A 219 5.71 -40.77 -2.52
C TYR A 219 4.25 -40.81 -2.03
N PRO A 220 3.99 -41.33 -0.81
CA PRO A 220 2.66 -41.23 -0.20
C PRO A 220 2.18 -39.78 -0.16
N GLU A 221 0.98 -39.54 -0.70
CA GLU A 221 0.34 -38.23 -0.62
C GLU A 221 -0.14 -37.98 0.83
N PRO A 222 0.16 -36.80 1.41
CA PRO A 222 -0.35 -36.42 2.70
C PRO A 222 -1.84 -36.15 2.60
N VAL A 223 -2.52 -36.18 3.75
CA VAL A 223 -3.93 -35.86 3.89
C VAL A 223 -4.12 -34.81 4.98
N SER A 224 -5.20 -34.05 4.91
CA SER A 224 -5.49 -33.00 5.88
C SER A 224 -6.94 -33.01 6.36
N LEU A 225 -7.14 -32.47 7.56
CA LEU A 225 -8.44 -32.23 8.15
C LEU A 225 -8.47 -30.81 8.69
N ASP A 226 -9.48 -30.04 8.30
CA ASP A 226 -9.67 -28.66 8.74
C ASP A 226 -11.01 -28.50 9.48
N LYS A 227 -10.93 -28.00 10.71
CA LYS A 227 -12.09 -27.58 11.50
C LYS A 227 -12.03 -26.08 11.73
N ASN A 228 -13.15 -25.43 11.48
CA ASN A 228 -13.35 -23.98 11.67
C ASN A 228 -12.36 -23.10 10.89
N ARG A 229 -11.92 -23.54 9.71
CA ARG A 229 -11.08 -22.75 8.78
C ARG A 229 -9.70 -22.41 9.37
N CYS A 230 -9.13 -23.32 10.16
CA CYS A 230 -7.78 -23.18 10.69
C CYS A 230 -6.72 -23.29 9.59
N SER A 231 -7.04 -23.92 8.46
CA SER A 231 -6.13 -24.00 7.31
C SER A 231 -5.80 -22.63 6.70
N GLU A 232 -6.62 -21.60 6.95
CA GLU A 232 -6.42 -20.24 6.44
C GLU A 232 -5.43 -19.42 7.27
N ILE A 233 -4.97 -19.96 8.41
CA ILE A 233 -4.00 -19.28 9.27
C ILE A 233 -2.68 -19.10 8.51
N PRO A 234 -2.18 -17.85 8.35
CA PRO A 234 -0.85 -17.60 7.81
C PRO A 234 0.21 -18.23 8.71
N PHE A 235 1.07 -19.07 8.16
CA PHE A 235 2.02 -19.87 8.94
C PHE A 235 3.47 -19.43 8.71
N ILE A 236 3.97 -19.46 7.47
CA ILE A 236 5.36 -19.10 7.16
C ILE A 236 5.43 -17.98 6.14
N LYS A 237 6.43 -17.11 6.26
CA LYS A 237 6.70 -16.12 5.21
C LYS A 237 7.21 -16.83 3.96
N ASN A 238 6.64 -16.51 2.81
CA ASN A 238 7.12 -17.08 1.55
C ASN A 238 8.39 -16.34 1.12
N ILE A 239 9.54 -17.02 1.12
CA ILE A 239 10.81 -16.44 0.64
C ILE A 239 10.75 -16.11 -0.86
N ARG A 240 9.92 -16.83 -1.60
CA ARG A 240 9.62 -16.56 -3.02
C ARG A 240 8.58 -15.47 -3.21
N TYR A 241 8.15 -14.79 -2.15
CA TYR A 241 7.23 -13.68 -2.28
C TYR A 241 7.85 -12.58 -3.14
N GLU A 242 7.41 -12.50 -4.38
CA GLU A 242 7.61 -11.37 -5.25
C GLU A 242 6.43 -10.45 -4.96
N ASP A 243 6.64 -9.39 -4.18
CA ASP A 243 5.58 -8.43 -3.92
C ASP A 243 5.04 -7.92 -5.28
N PRO A 244 3.76 -8.19 -5.62
CA PRO A 244 3.18 -7.66 -6.86
C PRO A 244 3.20 -6.13 -6.88
N ALA A 245 3.34 -5.49 -5.71
CA ALA A 245 3.59 -4.07 -5.55
C ALA A 245 5.08 -3.68 -5.59
N GLN A 246 6.06 -4.59 -5.49
CA GLN A 246 7.46 -4.30 -5.80
C GLN A 246 7.79 -4.37 -7.29
N GLN A 247 6.99 -5.06 -8.12
CA GLN A 247 7.12 -4.91 -9.57
C GLN A 247 6.62 -3.56 -10.09
N TYR A 248 5.74 -2.87 -9.34
CA TYR A 248 5.25 -1.54 -9.71
C TYR A 248 4.93 -0.64 -8.50
N SER A 249 5.88 -0.43 -7.60
CA SER A 249 5.76 0.64 -6.60
C SER A 249 6.35 1.91 -7.15
N VAL A 250 5.46 2.85 -7.45
CA VAL A 250 5.73 4.25 -7.16
C VAL A 250 6.32 4.34 -5.75
N PRO A 251 7.50 4.97 -5.53
CA PRO A 251 8.10 5.02 -4.21
C PRO A 251 7.23 5.90 -3.29
N LYS A 252 6.33 5.27 -2.51
CA LYS A 252 5.53 5.97 -1.49
C LYS A 252 6.42 6.47 -0.36
N THR A 253 7.51 5.75 -0.06
CA THR A 253 8.44 6.10 1.02
C THR A 253 9.24 7.38 0.71
N SER A 254 9.50 7.71 -0.58
CA SER A 254 10.23 8.94 -0.96
C SER A 254 9.32 10.18 -1.07
N ILE A 255 8.08 10.02 -1.55
CA ILE A 255 7.10 11.12 -1.58
C ILE A 255 6.75 11.52 -0.16
N ILE A 256 6.54 10.56 0.74
CA ILE A 256 6.24 10.84 2.16
C ILE A 256 7.40 11.54 2.86
N SER A 257 8.65 11.14 2.59
CA SER A 257 9.80 11.85 3.17
C SER A 257 9.88 13.30 2.68
N ALA A 258 9.59 13.56 1.40
CA ALA A 258 9.53 14.93 0.90
C ALA A 258 8.38 15.69 1.54
N LEU A 259 7.17 15.14 1.60
CA LEU A 259 6.02 15.79 2.27
C LEU A 259 6.34 16.15 3.74
N ARG A 260 7.03 15.27 4.48
CA ARG A 260 7.46 15.54 5.86
C ARG A 260 8.45 16.69 5.98
N GLN A 261 9.33 16.88 4.99
CA GLN A 261 10.23 18.04 4.95
C GLN A 261 9.45 19.37 4.90
N TYR A 262 8.30 19.39 4.23
CA TYR A 262 7.47 20.59 4.07
C TYR A 262 6.36 20.70 5.12
N ASN A 263 5.93 19.59 5.73
CA ASN A 263 4.91 19.52 6.77
C ASN A 263 5.26 18.41 7.81
N PRO A 264 5.98 18.76 8.88
CA PRO A 264 6.41 17.81 9.91
C PRO A 264 5.27 17.11 10.66
N ASP A 265 4.07 17.70 10.68
CA ASP A 265 2.90 17.20 11.43
C ASP A 265 2.23 15.97 10.77
N ILE A 266 2.79 15.45 9.67
CA ILE A 266 2.34 14.20 9.04
C ILE A 266 2.82 13.00 9.87
N LEU A 267 2.01 12.61 10.86
CA LEU A 267 2.41 11.80 12.03
C LEU A 267 2.52 10.27 11.84
N ASN A 268 2.15 9.64 10.70
CA ASN A 268 2.28 8.17 10.57
C ASN A 268 2.51 7.64 9.12
N PRO A 269 3.31 6.57 8.92
CA PRO A 269 3.48 5.91 7.61
C PRO A 269 2.24 5.15 7.10
N GLU A 270 1.37 4.67 7.98
CA GLU A 270 0.22 3.83 7.61
C GLU A 270 -0.90 4.60 6.88
N ASP A 271 -1.02 5.92 7.11
CA ASP A 271 -1.97 6.81 6.41
C ASP A 271 -1.39 7.44 5.12
N SER A 272 -0.23 6.96 4.64
CA SER A 272 0.55 7.61 3.57
C SER A 272 -0.28 8.00 2.34
N LYS A 273 -1.21 7.14 1.91
CA LYS A 273 -2.06 7.42 0.74
C LYS A 273 -2.99 8.60 1.00
N GLU A 274 -3.71 8.60 2.11
CA GLU A 274 -4.65 9.66 2.45
C GLU A 274 -3.91 10.97 2.74
N ALA A 275 -2.78 10.90 3.42
CA ALA A 275 -1.90 12.04 3.65
C ALA A 275 -1.39 12.68 2.34
N ILE A 276 -0.93 11.86 1.38
CA ILE A 276 -0.53 12.35 0.04
C ILE A 276 -1.71 13.03 -0.64
N LEU A 277 -2.88 12.39 -0.70
CA LEU A 277 -4.05 12.93 -1.41
C LEU A 277 -4.61 14.20 -0.76
N LYS A 278 -4.49 14.36 0.56
CA LYS A 278 -4.85 15.60 1.27
C LYS A 278 -3.77 16.67 1.17
N SER A 279 -2.61 16.37 0.61
CA SER A 279 -1.48 17.30 0.52
C SER A 279 -1.30 17.95 -0.85
N TYR A 280 -1.91 17.38 -1.89
CA TYR A 280 -1.88 17.95 -3.24
C TYR A 280 -3.25 18.52 -3.66
N PRO A 281 -3.26 19.57 -4.52
CA PRO A 281 -4.48 20.10 -5.11
C PRO A 281 -5.37 19.00 -5.70
N ILE A 282 -6.69 19.19 -5.63
CA ILE A 282 -7.70 18.17 -5.97
C ILE A 282 -7.48 17.55 -7.35
N PHE A 283 -7.05 18.33 -8.35
CA PHE A 283 -6.78 17.81 -9.69
C PHE A 283 -5.58 16.84 -9.70
N ILE A 284 -4.49 17.14 -8.98
CA ILE A 284 -3.34 16.21 -8.85
C ILE A 284 -3.77 14.98 -8.05
N SER A 285 -4.48 15.20 -6.94
CA SER A 285 -4.97 14.14 -6.07
C SER A 285 -5.94 13.19 -6.76
N TYR A 286 -6.76 13.69 -7.69
CA TYR A 286 -7.63 12.89 -8.54
C TYR A 286 -6.82 11.88 -9.37
N TYR A 287 -5.78 12.33 -10.08
CA TYR A 287 -4.92 11.43 -10.85
C TYR A 287 -4.06 10.51 -9.98
N LEU A 288 -3.56 11.00 -8.83
CA LEU A 288 -2.83 10.16 -7.87
C LEU A 288 -3.73 9.07 -7.26
N LYS A 289 -5.03 9.33 -7.08
CA LYS A 289 -5.99 8.33 -6.60
C LYS A 289 -6.08 7.15 -7.57
N ASP A 290 -6.14 7.43 -8.86
CA ASP A 290 -6.17 6.41 -9.91
C ASP A 290 -4.88 5.60 -9.98
N LEU A 291 -3.72 6.25 -9.71
CA LEU A 291 -2.44 5.56 -9.58
C LEU A 291 -2.35 4.70 -8.31
N PHE A 292 -2.99 5.12 -7.22
CA PHE A 292 -3.02 4.36 -5.97
C PHE A 292 -4.15 3.34 -5.90
N ALA A 293 -4.98 3.18 -6.94
CA ALA A 293 -6.01 2.17 -6.99
C ALA A 293 -5.40 0.79 -7.33
N LYS A 294 -5.70 -0.23 -6.51
CA LYS A 294 -5.22 -1.60 -6.74
C LYS A 294 -5.68 -2.09 -8.12
N GLY A 295 -4.77 -2.63 -8.92
CA GLY A 295 -5.09 -3.18 -10.25
C GLY A 295 -5.43 -2.13 -11.32
N SER A 296 -5.07 -0.86 -11.11
CA SER A 296 -5.36 0.21 -12.08
C SER A 296 -4.65 -0.03 -13.41
N LYS A 297 -5.44 -0.20 -14.49
CA LYS A 297 -4.93 -0.28 -15.88
C LYS A 297 -4.12 0.96 -16.28
N LYS A 298 -4.24 2.08 -15.54
CA LYS A 298 -3.53 3.33 -15.81
C LYS A 298 -2.07 3.35 -15.36
N ILE A 299 -1.66 2.46 -14.45
CA ILE A 299 -0.26 2.39 -13.97
C ILE A 299 0.72 1.96 -15.08
N ASN A 300 0.22 1.24 -16.08
CA ASN A 300 1.01 0.77 -17.22
C ASN A 300 0.69 1.54 -18.53
N ASP A 301 -0.04 2.65 -18.42
CA ASP A 301 -0.47 3.46 -19.56
C ASP A 301 0.45 4.69 -19.68
N LEU A 302 1.41 4.66 -20.62
CA LEU A 302 2.31 5.79 -20.85
C LEU A 302 1.54 7.08 -21.14
N GLN A 303 0.47 7.00 -21.93
CA GLN A 303 -0.33 8.17 -22.28
C GLN A 303 -0.97 8.79 -21.05
N PHE A 304 -1.34 8.00 -20.05
CA PHE A 304 -1.85 8.51 -18.78
C PHE A 304 -0.84 9.44 -18.09
N TYR A 305 0.44 9.02 -17.99
CA TYR A 305 1.48 9.84 -17.37
C TYR A 305 1.77 11.10 -18.16
N ILE A 306 1.81 11.00 -19.50
CA ILE A 306 2.02 12.16 -20.37
C ILE A 306 0.90 13.18 -20.21
N ASP A 307 -0.36 12.75 -20.23
CA ASP A 307 -1.51 13.64 -20.03
C ASP A 307 -1.47 14.31 -18.65
N PHE A 308 -1.14 13.53 -17.62
CA PHE A 308 -1.07 14.05 -16.26
C PHE A 308 0.05 15.07 -16.12
N TYR A 309 1.22 14.80 -16.69
CA TYR A 309 2.32 15.76 -16.79
C TYR A 309 1.93 17.06 -17.50
N LYS A 310 1.23 16.97 -18.64
CA LYS A 310 0.76 18.15 -19.39
C LYS A 310 -0.18 19.04 -18.57
N ILE A 311 -1.02 18.45 -17.72
CA ILE A 311 -1.89 19.18 -16.81
C ILE A 311 -1.08 19.90 -15.73
N ILE A 312 -0.10 19.21 -15.13
CA ILE A 312 0.77 19.77 -14.10
C ILE A 312 1.53 20.98 -14.64
N ILE A 313 2.19 20.85 -15.80
CA ILE A 313 3.01 21.94 -16.33
C ILE A 313 2.19 23.16 -16.73
N LYS A 314 0.98 22.94 -17.28
CA LYS A 314 0.02 24.00 -17.57
C LYS A 314 -0.37 24.76 -16.30
N TYR A 315 -0.67 24.05 -15.22
CA TYR A 315 -1.02 24.66 -13.94
C TYR A 315 0.13 25.47 -13.34
N LEU A 316 1.34 24.89 -13.27
CA LEU A 316 2.53 25.59 -12.75
C LEU A 316 2.82 26.86 -13.54
N SER A 317 2.66 26.81 -14.86
CA SER A 317 2.84 27.99 -15.74
C SER A 317 1.84 29.09 -15.43
N PHE A 318 0.56 28.74 -15.22
CA PHE A 318 -0.45 29.72 -14.83
C PHE A 318 -0.18 30.32 -13.45
N ILE A 319 0.26 29.51 -12.48
CA ILE A 319 0.71 30.03 -11.19
C ILE A 319 1.85 31.03 -11.38
N ALA A 320 2.87 30.67 -12.18
CA ALA A 320 4.06 31.50 -12.39
C ALA A 320 3.69 32.83 -13.06
N ILE A 321 2.85 32.80 -14.09
CA ILE A 321 2.33 34.00 -14.76
C ILE A 321 1.59 34.88 -13.76
N LYS A 322 0.76 34.28 -12.91
CA LYS A 322 0.01 35.04 -11.92
C LYS A 322 0.90 35.70 -10.90
N ASP A 323 1.86 34.97 -10.37
CA ASP A 323 2.82 35.48 -9.39
C ASP A 323 3.64 36.63 -9.97
N LEU A 324 4.16 36.45 -11.19
CA LEU A 324 4.85 37.50 -11.93
C LEU A 324 3.96 38.75 -12.08
N LYS A 325 2.72 38.58 -12.52
CA LYS A 325 1.82 39.68 -12.88
C LYS A 325 1.34 40.50 -11.68
N ASP A 326 0.94 39.83 -10.61
CA ASP A 326 0.31 40.49 -9.48
C ASP A 326 1.34 41.28 -8.63
N ARG A 327 2.66 41.03 -8.82
CA ARG A 327 3.73 41.55 -7.94
C ARG A 327 4.85 42.30 -8.64
N THR A 328 5.11 42.00 -9.91
CA THR A 328 6.18 42.65 -10.65
C THR A 328 5.65 43.95 -11.26
N PRO A 329 6.26 45.11 -10.95
CA PRO A 329 5.93 46.35 -11.65
C PRO A 329 5.95 46.15 -13.16
N LYS A 330 4.90 46.64 -13.83
CA LYS A 330 4.65 46.44 -15.27
C LYS A 330 5.85 46.77 -16.18
N SER A 331 6.78 47.61 -15.72
CA SER A 331 7.97 48.07 -16.44
C SER A 331 9.18 47.11 -16.41
N ILE A 332 9.09 45.96 -15.74
CA ILE A 332 10.25 45.05 -15.53
C ILE A 332 10.21 43.82 -16.45
N ILE A 333 9.09 43.54 -17.12
CA ILE A 333 9.00 42.41 -18.06
C ILE A 333 9.75 42.78 -19.35
N ARG A 334 10.70 41.92 -19.76
CA ARG A 334 11.49 42.15 -20.96
C ARG A 334 10.61 41.92 -22.19
N GLU A 335 10.83 42.72 -23.23
CA GLU A 335 10.08 42.61 -24.50
C GLU A 335 10.24 41.23 -25.14
N GLU A 336 11.44 40.65 -25.08
CA GLU A 336 11.75 39.30 -25.55
C GLU A 336 10.96 38.21 -24.81
N ASP A 337 10.80 38.36 -23.49
CA ASP A 337 10.05 37.43 -22.65
C ASP A 337 8.54 37.57 -22.90
N SER A 338 8.08 38.79 -23.24
CA SER A 338 6.67 39.04 -23.53
C SER A 338 6.14 38.22 -24.72
N VAL A 339 6.94 38.08 -25.78
CA VAL A 339 6.57 37.25 -26.94
C VAL A 339 6.33 35.79 -26.52
N ALA A 340 7.19 35.25 -25.66
CA ALA A 340 7.05 33.91 -25.14
C ALA A 340 5.84 33.79 -24.19
N LEU A 341 5.61 34.76 -23.30
CA LEU A 341 4.44 34.77 -22.41
C LEU A 341 3.13 34.84 -23.19
N ASN A 342 3.12 35.57 -24.32
CA ASN A 342 1.97 35.69 -25.19
C ASN A 342 1.63 34.41 -25.96
N CYS A 343 2.55 33.43 -26.04
CA CYS A 343 2.28 32.18 -26.75
C CYS A 343 1.22 31.30 -26.05
N ILE A 344 0.92 31.58 -24.78
CA ILE A 344 -0.14 30.89 -24.02
C ILE A 344 -1.55 31.16 -24.56
N TRP A 345 -1.69 32.21 -25.37
CA TRP A 345 -2.95 32.60 -26.02
C TRP A 345 -3.14 31.97 -27.41
N ASN A 346 -2.17 31.17 -27.86
CA ASN A 346 -2.35 30.37 -29.06
C ASN A 346 -3.50 29.37 -28.87
N GLU A 347 -4.09 28.91 -29.97
CA GLU A 347 -5.26 28.01 -29.94
C GLU A 347 -4.95 26.68 -29.24
N TYR A 348 -3.71 26.22 -29.34
CA TYR A 348 -3.20 25.00 -28.72
C TYR A 348 -1.77 25.21 -28.22
N PRO A 349 -1.58 25.88 -27.07
CA PRO A 349 -0.26 26.00 -26.49
C PRO A 349 0.24 24.60 -26.15
N THR A 350 1.40 24.26 -26.68
CA THR A 350 2.04 22.99 -26.43
C THR A 350 2.57 22.95 -24.98
N HIS A 351 2.71 21.76 -24.41
CA HIS A 351 3.38 21.58 -23.12
C HIS A 351 4.78 22.19 -23.09
N LYS A 352 5.52 22.11 -24.21
CA LYS A 352 6.81 22.78 -24.38
C LYS A 352 6.73 24.31 -24.29
N GLN A 353 5.65 24.92 -24.78
CA GLN A 353 5.41 26.36 -24.62
C GLN A 353 5.14 26.72 -23.16
N TYR A 354 4.31 25.94 -22.46
CA TYR A 354 4.12 26.09 -21.00
C TYR A 354 5.45 25.93 -20.25
N PHE A 355 6.23 24.92 -20.60
CA PHE A 355 7.55 24.70 -20.01
C PHE A 355 8.49 25.90 -20.18
N ASN A 356 8.61 26.40 -21.41
CA ASN A 356 9.46 27.53 -21.72
C ASN A 356 9.05 28.77 -20.94
N ILE A 357 7.74 29.04 -20.85
CA ILE A 357 7.21 30.12 -20.01
C ILE A 357 7.63 29.94 -18.56
N LEU A 358 7.43 28.74 -18.00
CA LEU A 358 7.79 28.46 -16.61
C LEU A 358 9.29 28.68 -16.37
N LYS A 359 10.14 28.23 -17.30
CA LYS A 359 11.60 28.46 -17.25
C LYS A 359 11.95 29.95 -17.32
N ILE A 360 11.38 30.68 -18.26
CA ILE A 360 11.61 32.14 -18.39
C ILE A 360 11.28 32.83 -17.08
N ILE A 361 10.11 32.53 -16.50
CA ILE A 361 9.67 33.17 -15.27
C ILE A 361 10.61 32.81 -14.11
N CYS A 362 10.89 31.53 -13.89
CA CYS A 362 11.71 31.09 -12.76
C CYS A 362 13.18 31.52 -12.86
N ILE A 363 13.72 31.66 -14.07
CA ILE A 363 15.14 32.00 -14.28
C ILE A 363 15.35 33.51 -14.32
N ASN A 364 14.48 34.26 -15.00
CA ASN A 364 14.72 35.69 -15.28
C ASN A 364 14.18 36.62 -14.19
N TYR A 365 13.31 36.13 -13.29
CA TYR A 365 12.62 36.96 -12.31
C TYR A 365 12.82 36.43 -10.89
N GLU A 366 13.49 37.23 -10.05
CA GLU A 366 13.89 36.82 -8.69
C GLU A 366 12.86 37.18 -7.61
N HIS A 367 11.84 37.98 -7.93
CA HIS A 367 10.89 38.55 -6.97
C HIS A 367 9.50 37.88 -6.99
N LEU A 368 9.47 36.55 -7.04
CA LEU A 368 8.24 35.76 -6.96
C LEU A 368 7.83 35.52 -5.49
N ILE A 369 6.52 35.52 -5.20
CA ILE A 369 6.00 35.18 -3.86
C ILE A 369 6.26 33.70 -3.56
N ILE A 370 6.05 32.85 -4.57
CA ILE A 370 6.28 31.42 -4.48
C ILE A 370 7.77 31.20 -4.63
N LYS A 371 8.46 31.19 -3.48
CA LYS A 371 9.92 31.10 -3.41
C LYS A 371 10.46 29.82 -4.04
N GLU A 372 9.62 28.79 -4.12
CA GLU A 372 9.93 27.54 -4.81
C GLU A 372 10.03 27.71 -6.32
N PHE A 373 9.57 28.81 -6.92
CA PHE A 373 9.71 29.12 -8.35
C PHE A 373 11.00 29.89 -8.66
N ASN A 374 12.05 29.69 -7.87
CA ASN A 374 13.36 30.28 -8.17
C ASN A 374 14.10 29.49 -9.28
N LYS A 375 15.22 30.05 -9.76
CA LYS A 375 16.01 29.46 -10.85
C LYS A 375 16.60 28.08 -10.55
N ASP A 376 16.77 27.76 -9.26
CA ASP A 376 17.36 26.51 -8.77
C ASP A 376 16.27 25.54 -8.26
N ALA A 377 15.01 25.73 -8.69
CA ALA A 377 13.89 24.91 -8.26
C ALA A 377 14.05 23.44 -8.67
N ASP A 378 14.01 22.53 -7.70
CA ASP A 378 14.17 21.09 -7.91
C ASP A 378 13.17 20.51 -8.92
N PHE A 379 11.94 21.05 -8.99
CA PHE A 379 10.95 20.58 -9.95
C PHE A 379 11.33 20.91 -11.40
N LEU A 380 12.07 22.00 -11.67
CA LEU A 380 12.49 22.36 -13.03
C LEU A 380 13.42 21.29 -13.61
N SER A 381 14.35 20.77 -12.80
CA SER A 381 15.22 19.65 -13.20
C SER A 381 14.41 18.39 -13.55
N SER A 382 13.37 18.09 -12.77
CA SER A 382 12.49 16.95 -13.06
C SER A 382 11.68 17.16 -14.35
N ILE A 383 11.21 18.38 -14.59
CA ILE A 383 10.53 18.72 -15.85
C ILE A 383 11.49 18.62 -17.04
N ASP A 384 12.73 19.10 -16.92
CA ASP A 384 13.76 18.97 -17.97
C ASP A 384 13.95 17.52 -18.40
N LYS A 385 14.10 16.60 -17.45
CA LYS A 385 14.25 15.16 -17.72
C LYS A 385 13.01 14.57 -18.40
N LEU A 386 11.82 15.06 -18.08
CA LEU A 386 10.57 14.62 -18.71
C LEU A 386 10.46 15.15 -20.14
N GLU A 387 10.83 16.41 -20.39
CA GLU A 387 10.89 16.98 -21.73
C GLU A 387 11.93 16.26 -22.60
N GLU A 388 13.12 15.97 -22.07
CA GLU A 388 14.14 15.20 -22.76
C GLU A 388 13.63 13.80 -23.13
N ALA A 389 12.95 13.13 -22.19
CA ALA A 389 12.33 11.83 -22.45
C ALA A 389 11.23 11.90 -23.53
N LEU A 390 10.40 12.96 -23.55
CA LEU A 390 9.37 13.16 -24.58
C LEU A 390 9.93 13.44 -25.97
N ASN A 391 11.12 14.04 -26.06
CA ASN A 391 11.78 14.33 -27.32
C ASN A 391 12.61 13.14 -27.87
N SER A 392 12.72 12.04 -27.13
CA SER A 392 13.42 10.83 -27.58
C SER A 392 12.65 10.10 -28.69
N GLU A 393 13.37 9.37 -29.56
CA GLU A 393 12.75 8.58 -30.64
C GLU A 393 11.74 7.55 -30.12
N LYS A 394 11.96 7.04 -28.91
CA LYS A 394 11.07 6.10 -28.23
C LYS A 394 11.04 6.40 -26.73
N VAL A 395 9.88 6.87 -26.26
CA VAL A 395 9.67 7.16 -24.84
C VAL A 395 9.63 5.86 -24.04
N ASP A 396 10.61 5.67 -23.16
CA ASP A 396 10.65 4.56 -22.20
C ASP A 396 9.67 4.83 -21.05
N LEU A 397 8.66 3.95 -20.90
CA LEU A 397 7.64 4.07 -19.85
C LEU A 397 8.24 4.06 -18.44
N THR A 398 9.19 3.18 -18.17
CA THR A 398 9.78 3.03 -16.82
C THR A 398 10.62 4.27 -16.48
N ALA A 399 11.42 4.76 -17.42
CA ALA A 399 12.21 5.97 -17.22
C ALA A 399 11.32 7.22 -17.06
N PHE A 400 10.32 7.38 -17.95
CA PHE A 400 9.37 8.50 -17.87
C PHE A 400 8.62 8.50 -16.55
N ARG A 401 8.14 7.33 -16.12
CA ARG A 401 7.44 7.15 -14.85
C ARG A 401 8.31 7.51 -13.64
N THR A 402 9.58 7.09 -13.64
CA THR A 402 10.54 7.41 -12.57
C THR A 402 10.73 8.92 -12.45
N ASN A 403 10.99 9.60 -13.57
CA ASN A 403 11.11 11.07 -13.60
C ASN A 403 9.80 11.77 -13.21
N PHE A 404 8.66 11.19 -13.57
CA PHE A 404 7.35 11.72 -13.20
C PHE A 404 7.12 11.68 -11.69
N PHE A 405 7.50 10.58 -11.03
CA PHE A 405 7.38 10.50 -9.56
C PHE A 405 8.36 11.41 -8.83
N GLU A 406 9.54 11.62 -9.41
CA GLU A 406 10.46 12.64 -8.91
C GLU A 406 9.87 14.05 -9.05
N LEU A 407 9.17 14.36 -10.15
CA LEU A 407 8.39 15.60 -10.26
C LEU A 407 7.34 15.69 -9.16
N ILE A 408 6.50 14.66 -8.96
CA ILE A 408 5.48 14.67 -7.89
C ILE A 408 6.13 14.93 -6.52
N LYS A 409 7.27 14.29 -6.23
CA LYS A 409 8.05 14.52 -5.01
C LYS A 409 8.44 15.99 -4.88
N ASN A 410 8.98 16.59 -5.92
CA ASN A 410 9.44 17.98 -5.90
C ASN A 410 8.27 18.98 -5.83
N LEU A 411 7.05 18.55 -6.13
CA LEU A 411 5.83 19.33 -5.93
C LEU A 411 5.28 19.26 -4.49
N ALA A 412 5.96 18.58 -3.56
CA ALA A 412 5.57 18.53 -2.14
C ALA A 412 5.52 19.91 -1.47
N PHE A 413 6.14 20.94 -2.06
CA PHE A 413 6.06 22.31 -1.53
C PHE A 413 4.64 22.87 -1.48
N PHE A 414 3.69 22.34 -2.27
CA PHE A 414 2.28 22.72 -2.16
C PHE A 414 1.72 22.54 -0.74
N CYS A 415 2.31 21.66 0.08
CA CYS A 415 1.95 21.54 1.50
C CYS A 415 2.07 22.83 2.30
N ARG A 416 2.92 23.78 1.88
CA ARG A 416 3.08 25.09 2.53
C ARG A 416 1.97 26.07 2.17
N TYR A 417 1.14 25.73 1.20
CA TYR A 417 0.08 26.58 0.68
C TYR A 417 -1.28 25.94 0.88
N ASN A 418 -2.29 26.77 1.07
CA ASN A 418 -3.68 26.43 0.97
C ASN A 418 -4.20 26.82 -0.42
N LEU A 419 -5.09 26.03 -1.00
CA LEU A 419 -5.72 26.32 -2.27
C LEU A 419 -7.22 26.39 -2.02
N TYR A 420 -7.82 27.55 -2.25
CA TYR A 420 -9.19 27.84 -1.88
C TYR A 420 -10.01 28.24 -3.10
N ALA A 421 -11.19 27.65 -3.26
CA ALA A 421 -12.21 28.16 -4.19
C ALA A 421 -13.13 29.13 -3.46
N VAL A 422 -13.32 30.32 -4.03
CA VAL A 422 -14.31 31.30 -3.58
C VAL A 422 -15.70 30.80 -3.93
N ARG A 423 -16.56 30.63 -2.93
CA ARG A 423 -17.94 30.16 -3.14
C ARG A 423 -18.93 31.31 -3.20
N ILE A 424 -18.89 32.14 -2.17
CA ILE A 424 -19.90 33.16 -1.92
C ILE A 424 -19.23 34.42 -1.43
N ILE A 425 -19.71 35.56 -1.90
CA ILE A 425 -19.22 36.87 -1.50
C ILE A 425 -20.37 37.58 -0.79
N GLU A 426 -20.23 37.73 0.52
CA GLU A 426 -21.08 38.59 1.33
C GLU A 426 -20.48 40.01 1.29
N VAL A 427 -21.20 40.94 0.68
CA VAL A 427 -20.81 42.36 0.64
C VAL A 427 -21.46 43.08 1.82
N ARG A 428 -20.63 43.57 2.75
CA ARG A 428 -21.09 44.39 3.87
C ARG A 428 -20.72 45.84 3.62
N LYS A 429 -21.72 46.71 3.56
CA LYS A 429 -21.51 48.16 3.41
C LYS A 429 -22.10 48.89 4.59
N GLY A 430 -21.24 49.49 5.42
CA GLY A 430 -21.67 50.43 6.45
C GLY A 430 -22.15 51.75 5.83
N TYR A 431 -23.00 52.51 6.53
CA TYR A 431 -23.60 53.75 6.03
C TYR A 431 -22.58 54.78 5.49
N TYR A 432 -21.37 54.81 6.06
CA TYR A 432 -20.30 55.76 5.70
C TYR A 432 -18.93 55.10 5.48
N GLY A 433 -18.87 53.77 5.35
CA GLY A 433 -17.62 53.01 5.20
C GLY A 433 -17.44 52.42 3.79
N PRO A 434 -16.19 52.08 3.41
CA PRO A 434 -15.95 51.29 2.20
C PRO A 434 -16.62 49.91 2.32
N PRO A 435 -17.01 49.28 1.18
CA PRO A 435 -17.53 47.92 1.20
C PRO A 435 -16.46 46.96 1.74
N VAL A 436 -16.85 46.07 2.65
CA VAL A 436 -16.04 44.95 3.11
C VAL A 436 -16.58 43.69 2.46
N TYR A 437 -15.68 42.92 1.88
CA TYR A 437 -16.02 41.67 1.21
C TYR A 437 -15.65 40.51 2.12
N ARG A 438 -16.64 39.69 2.45
CA ARG A 438 -16.45 38.46 3.19
C ARG A 438 -16.70 37.31 2.24
N HIS A 439 -15.68 36.49 2.03
CA HIS A 439 -15.69 35.40 1.08
C HIS A 439 -15.80 34.09 1.83
N GLU A 440 -16.88 33.34 1.58
CA GLU A 440 -16.95 31.94 1.97
C GLU A 440 -16.10 31.15 0.98
N VAL A 441 -15.12 30.42 1.52
CA VAL A 441 -14.17 29.66 0.72
C VAL A 441 -14.21 28.18 1.07
N SER A 442 -13.82 27.36 0.11
CA SER A 442 -13.70 25.90 0.28
C SER A 442 -12.29 25.43 -0.07
N ASN A 443 -11.79 24.46 0.68
CA ASN A 443 -10.45 23.91 0.51
C ASN A 443 -10.40 22.92 -0.68
N LEU A 444 -9.42 23.10 -1.57
CA LEU A 444 -9.22 22.28 -2.77
C LEU A 444 -8.15 21.18 -2.60
N TYR A 445 -7.98 20.63 -1.40
CA TYR A 445 -7.15 19.45 -1.12
C TYR A 445 -8.00 18.22 -0.79
N GLY A 446 -7.55 16.99 -1.15
CA GLY A 446 -8.22 15.73 -0.76
C GLY A 446 -9.12 15.05 -1.81
N GLN A 447 -9.72 13.90 -1.44
CA GLN A 447 -10.61 13.09 -2.31
C GLN A 447 -12.10 13.45 -2.22
N SER A 448 -12.49 14.16 -1.17
CA SER A 448 -13.86 14.60 -0.90
C SER A 448 -13.80 15.74 0.11
N GLU A 449 -14.77 16.64 0.03
CA GLU A 449 -14.92 17.78 0.93
C GLU A 449 -14.99 17.32 2.39
N SER A 450 -13.94 17.58 3.16
CA SER A 450 -14.11 17.80 4.59
C SER A 450 -14.28 19.30 4.78
N LYS A 451 -15.52 19.70 5.07
CA LYS A 451 -15.98 21.03 5.49
C LYS A 451 -14.93 21.77 6.31
N TYR A 452 -14.26 22.69 5.64
CA TYR A 452 -13.76 23.92 6.24
C TYR A 452 -14.39 25.03 5.40
N ASP A 453 -15.71 25.16 5.48
CA ASP A 453 -16.37 26.39 5.08
C ASP A 453 -16.02 27.40 6.18
N PHE A 454 -15.12 28.30 5.87
CA PHE A 454 -14.83 29.44 6.72
C PHE A 454 -14.81 30.68 5.86
N SER A 455 -15.04 31.80 6.53
CA SER A 455 -15.03 33.08 5.85
C SER A 455 -13.65 33.70 5.94
N LEU A 456 -13.10 34.09 4.81
CA LEU A 456 -11.98 35.00 4.72
C LEU A 456 -12.50 36.40 4.45
N GLN A 457 -11.79 37.42 4.94
CA GLN A 457 -12.07 38.81 4.59
C GLN A 457 -10.97 39.28 3.67
N PHE A 458 -11.36 39.71 2.47
CA PHE A 458 -10.45 40.34 1.54
C PHE A 458 -10.86 41.80 1.35
N PRO A 459 -9.89 42.72 1.21
CA PRO A 459 -10.18 44.13 0.96
C PRO A 459 -10.65 44.39 -0.47
N ILE A 460 -10.51 43.41 -1.36
CA ILE A 460 -10.93 43.48 -2.76
C ILE A 460 -11.98 42.41 -3.07
N TYR A 461 -12.81 42.71 -4.07
CA TYR A 461 -13.73 41.75 -4.65
C TYR A 461 -12.96 40.65 -5.39
N ILE A 462 -13.36 39.40 -5.19
CA ILE A 462 -12.78 38.23 -5.86
C ILE A 462 -13.95 37.39 -6.36
N HIS A 463 -14.00 37.10 -7.66
CA HIS A 463 -15.13 36.41 -8.30
C HIS A 463 -15.42 35.04 -7.66
N ASN A 464 -16.69 34.64 -7.69
CA ASN A 464 -17.07 33.27 -7.34
C ASN A 464 -16.45 32.28 -8.33
N GLY A 465 -16.02 31.13 -7.82
CA GLY A 465 -15.23 30.15 -8.58
C GLY A 465 -13.77 30.53 -8.77
N ALA A 466 -13.34 31.73 -8.36
CA ALA A 466 -11.92 32.07 -8.35
C ALA A 466 -11.16 31.13 -7.40
N ILE A 467 -9.95 30.76 -7.83
CA ILE A 467 -9.04 29.95 -7.02
C ILE A 467 -7.95 30.85 -6.45
N ILE A 468 -7.73 30.75 -5.15
CA ILE A 468 -6.74 31.52 -4.40
C ILE A 468 -5.71 30.56 -3.82
N LEU A 469 -4.42 30.86 -3.99
CA LEU A 469 -3.31 30.18 -3.32
C LEU A 469 -2.83 31.04 -2.13
N TYR A 470 -2.75 30.44 -0.94
CA TYR A 470 -2.52 31.15 0.32
C TYR A 470 -1.48 30.45 1.21
N PRO A 471 -0.33 31.03 1.56
CA PRO A 471 0.65 30.43 2.46
C PRO A 471 0.06 30.08 3.83
N LYS A 472 0.36 28.88 4.36
CA LYS A 472 -0.11 28.45 5.69
C LYS A 472 0.51 29.25 6.84
N THR A 473 1.72 29.79 6.65
CA THR A 473 2.42 30.61 7.66
C THR A 473 1.74 31.96 7.91
N ALA A 474 0.85 32.39 7.01
CA ALA A 474 0.09 33.65 7.09
C ALA A 474 -1.17 33.55 7.97
N GLN A 475 -1.33 32.49 8.78
CA GLN A 475 -2.58 32.13 9.46
C GLN A 475 -3.16 33.21 10.40
N ASN A 476 -2.41 34.27 10.74
CA ASN A 476 -2.85 35.27 11.71
C ASN A 476 -3.18 36.67 11.13
N LEU A 477 -2.85 36.99 9.88
CA LEU A 477 -3.16 38.31 9.30
C LEU A 477 -3.30 38.22 7.77
N LEU A 478 -4.54 38.26 7.26
CA LEU A 478 -4.80 38.49 5.84
C LEU A 478 -4.51 39.96 5.50
N ASN A 479 -3.23 40.27 5.27
CA ASN A 479 -2.87 41.53 4.63
C ASN A 479 -2.98 41.37 3.10
N GLU A 480 -3.16 42.48 2.37
CA GLU A 480 -3.31 42.55 0.91
C GLU A 480 -2.25 41.82 0.10
N THR A 481 -1.14 41.45 0.73
CA THR A 481 0.12 41.04 0.11
C THR A 481 0.52 39.60 0.41
N GLU A 482 -0.36 38.72 0.88
CA GLU A 482 0.04 37.34 1.20
C GLU A 482 -0.66 36.24 0.40
N TYR A 483 -1.55 36.55 -0.52
CA TYR A 483 -2.18 35.54 -1.39
C TYR A 483 -1.91 35.78 -2.88
N LEU A 484 -2.16 34.74 -3.67
CA LEU A 484 -2.13 34.77 -5.13
C LEU A 484 -3.52 34.41 -5.67
N ASN A 485 -4.10 35.30 -6.46
CA ASN A 485 -5.39 35.05 -7.10
C ASN A 485 -5.14 34.43 -8.49
N LEU A 486 -5.57 33.18 -8.72
CA LEU A 486 -5.35 32.49 -9.99
C LEU A 486 -6.38 32.86 -11.07
N TRP A 487 -7.42 33.59 -10.68
CA TRP A 487 -8.40 34.15 -11.59
C TRP A 487 -7.78 35.15 -12.57
N PRO A 488 -7.97 35.06 -13.89
CA PRO A 488 -8.95 34.22 -14.59
C PRO A 488 -8.34 32.99 -15.31
N LEU A 489 -7.14 32.56 -14.94
CA LEU A 489 -6.48 31.45 -15.65
C LEU A 489 -6.98 30.07 -15.18
N VAL A 490 -7.41 30.00 -13.93
CA VAL A 490 -7.86 28.77 -13.27
C VAL A 490 -9.11 29.06 -12.43
N ILE A 491 -10.14 28.23 -12.59
CA ILE A 491 -11.44 28.40 -11.92
C ILE A 491 -11.94 27.07 -11.38
N ASP A 492 -12.83 27.13 -10.38
CA ASP A 492 -13.69 26.01 -10.01
C ASP A 492 -15.08 26.21 -10.62
N ARG A 493 -15.49 25.27 -11.50
CA ARG A 493 -16.78 25.29 -12.18
C ARG A 493 -17.96 25.41 -11.21
N PHE A 494 -17.85 24.74 -10.07
CA PHE A 494 -18.92 24.67 -9.08
C PHE A 494 -18.77 25.73 -7.99
N GLY A 495 -17.87 26.70 -8.13
CA GLY A 495 -17.67 27.78 -7.17
C GLY A 495 -18.99 28.42 -6.72
N ASN A 496 -19.91 28.64 -7.65
CA ASN A 496 -21.19 29.27 -7.37
C ASN A 496 -22.28 28.35 -6.79
N ASP A 497 -22.09 27.04 -6.81
CA ASP A 497 -23.13 26.07 -6.47
C ASP A 497 -22.95 25.53 -5.05
N ARG A 498 -23.95 25.77 -4.18
CA ARG A 498 -23.98 25.24 -2.81
C ARG A 498 -24.32 23.74 -2.75
N GLY A 499 -24.79 23.16 -3.86
CA GLY A 499 -25.32 21.79 -3.92
C GLY A 499 -24.47 20.81 -4.74
N SER A 500 -23.38 21.25 -5.37
CA SER A 500 -22.48 20.34 -6.08
C SER A 500 -21.43 19.77 -5.13
N ASP A 501 -21.42 18.45 -4.99
CA ASP A 501 -20.56 17.74 -4.03
C ASP A 501 -19.07 17.67 -4.43
N LYS A 502 -18.66 18.23 -5.58
CA LYS A 502 -17.29 18.04 -6.12
C LYS A 502 -16.73 19.29 -6.80
N PRO A 503 -15.61 19.86 -6.31
CA PRO A 503 -14.88 20.89 -7.04
C PRO A 503 -14.39 20.35 -8.39
N GLU A 504 -14.53 21.15 -9.45
CA GLU A 504 -14.04 20.83 -10.79
C GLU A 504 -13.17 21.98 -11.28
N ILE A 505 -11.85 21.79 -11.17
CA ILE A 505 -10.89 22.77 -11.64
C ILE A 505 -10.88 22.77 -13.17
N GLN A 506 -11.02 23.96 -13.74
CA GLN A 506 -10.93 24.17 -15.16
C GLN A 506 -9.84 25.18 -15.51
N PHE A 507 -9.26 24.98 -16.68
CA PHE A 507 -8.19 25.79 -17.20
C PHE A 507 -8.66 26.65 -18.36
N TYR A 508 -8.19 27.89 -18.40
CA TYR A 508 -8.47 28.77 -19.50
C TYR A 508 -7.93 28.22 -20.84
N ARG A 509 -8.68 28.49 -21.92
CA ARG A 509 -8.34 28.17 -23.30
C ARG A 509 -8.88 29.21 -24.28
N GLY A 510 -8.04 29.64 -25.21
CA GLY A 510 -8.43 30.48 -26.34
C GLY A 510 -8.84 29.69 -27.57
N THR A 511 -9.75 30.25 -28.37
CA THR A 511 -10.12 29.71 -29.69
C THR A 511 -10.05 30.78 -30.77
N ASN A 512 -9.59 30.40 -31.95
CA ASN A 512 -9.64 31.23 -33.16
C ASN A 512 -10.85 30.81 -33.98
N ASN A 513 -11.98 31.50 -33.86
CA ASN A 513 -13.01 31.39 -34.89
C ASN A 513 -12.58 32.23 -36.08
N SER A 514 -12.26 31.56 -37.18
CA SER A 514 -11.71 32.07 -38.44
C SER A 514 -12.68 32.93 -39.27
N GLY A 515 -13.54 33.75 -38.64
CA GLY A 515 -14.50 34.59 -39.37
C GLY A 515 -15.16 35.75 -38.62
N ALA A 516 -14.82 36.03 -37.36
CA ALA A 516 -15.37 37.18 -36.65
C ALA A 516 -14.32 37.84 -35.76
N ASP A 517 -14.34 39.17 -35.66
CA ASP A 517 -13.47 40.03 -34.83
C ASP A 517 -13.55 39.76 -33.30
N ASN A 518 -14.14 38.63 -32.90
CA ASN A 518 -14.37 38.22 -31.53
C ASN A 518 -13.69 36.86 -31.29
N LYS A 519 -12.49 36.89 -30.71
CA LYS A 519 -11.87 35.71 -30.09
C LYS A 519 -12.85 35.16 -29.05
N LYS A 520 -13.16 33.87 -29.14
CA LYS A 520 -13.98 33.17 -28.14
C LYS A 520 -13.05 32.43 -27.18
N PHE A 521 -13.41 32.41 -25.91
CA PHE A 521 -12.61 31.83 -24.84
C PHE A 521 -13.46 30.89 -24.02
N TYR A 522 -12.88 29.77 -23.62
CA TYR A 522 -13.60 28.73 -22.90
C TYR A 522 -12.69 28.09 -21.85
N TYR A 523 -13.30 27.40 -20.91
CA TYR A 523 -12.58 26.61 -19.93
C TYR A 523 -12.63 25.13 -20.29
N GLU A 524 -11.52 24.43 -20.09
CA GLU A 524 -11.44 22.97 -20.29
C GLU A 524 -11.38 22.22 -18.96
N SER A 525 -12.13 21.12 -18.88
CA SER A 525 -12.21 20.26 -17.70
C SER A 525 -10.98 19.40 -17.53
N THR A 526 -10.61 19.15 -16.27
CA THR A 526 -9.47 18.31 -15.88
C THR A 526 -9.84 16.87 -15.54
N THR A 527 -11.11 16.58 -15.26
CA THR A 527 -11.55 15.32 -14.62
C THR A 527 -12.28 14.36 -15.56
N LEU A 528 -12.61 14.75 -16.80
CA LEU A 528 -13.31 13.90 -17.76
C LEU A 528 -12.41 13.56 -18.96
N LYS A 529 -11.75 12.40 -18.92
CA LYS A 529 -10.97 11.85 -20.07
C LYS A 529 -11.85 11.35 -21.24
N LYS A 530 -13.17 11.33 -21.09
CA LYS A 530 -14.10 10.89 -22.14
C LYS A 530 -15.44 11.60 -22.01
N SER A 531 -15.52 12.78 -22.57
CA SER A 531 -16.74 13.29 -23.19
C SER A 531 -16.29 14.32 -24.21
N ASN A 532 -17.03 14.44 -25.30
CA ASN A 532 -16.89 15.54 -26.24
C ASN A 532 -16.65 16.82 -25.43
N ILE A 533 -15.70 17.65 -25.87
CA ILE A 533 -15.52 19.00 -25.33
C ILE A 533 -16.88 19.67 -25.54
N GLU A 534 -17.75 19.64 -24.53
CA GLU A 534 -18.93 20.48 -24.53
C GLU A 534 -18.37 21.89 -24.55
N GLN A 535 -18.52 22.55 -25.70
CA GLN A 535 -18.21 23.96 -25.85
C GLN A 535 -19.15 24.71 -24.92
N LEU A 536 -18.74 24.90 -23.67
CA LEU A 536 -19.45 25.76 -22.74
C LEU A 536 -19.11 27.17 -23.16
N GLU A 537 -20.07 27.86 -23.79
CA GLU A 537 -19.82 29.22 -24.22
C GLU A 537 -19.66 30.15 -23.01
N TYR A 538 -18.68 31.03 -23.12
CA TYR A 538 -18.32 32.04 -22.13
C TYR A 538 -19.51 32.78 -21.50
N ALA A 539 -20.59 32.98 -22.26
CA ALA A 539 -21.80 33.67 -21.83
C ALA A 539 -22.67 32.88 -20.82
N ASP A 540 -22.52 31.55 -20.77
CA ASP A 540 -23.34 30.66 -19.93
C ASP A 540 -22.72 30.43 -18.52
N LEU A 541 -21.48 30.89 -18.31
CA LEU A 541 -20.77 30.88 -17.03
C LEU A 541 -20.93 32.27 -16.38
N LEU A 542 -22.10 32.51 -15.78
CA LEU A 542 -22.75 33.81 -15.60
C LEU A 542 -22.07 34.94 -14.76
N SER A 543 -20.75 35.00 -14.54
CA SER A 543 -20.10 36.20 -13.93
C SER A 543 -18.56 36.28 -14.06
N LEU A 544 -18.01 35.90 -15.21
CA LEU A 544 -16.57 35.91 -15.51
C LEU A 544 -16.17 37.19 -16.32
N PRO A 545 -14.87 37.58 -16.48
CA PRO A 545 -14.47 38.96 -16.77
C PRO A 545 -14.72 39.36 -18.23
N THR A 546 -15.37 40.49 -18.47
CA THR A 546 -15.57 41.11 -19.79
C THR A 546 -14.30 41.12 -20.65
N ARG A 547 -14.46 41.18 -21.98
CA ARG A 547 -13.33 41.37 -22.92
C ARG A 547 -12.42 42.52 -22.49
N ASP A 548 -12.97 43.57 -21.91
CA ASP A 548 -12.23 44.74 -21.42
C ASP A 548 -11.42 44.43 -20.14
N GLU A 549 -11.96 43.65 -19.20
CA GLU A 549 -11.22 43.15 -18.04
C GLU A 549 -10.08 42.19 -18.46
N TRP A 550 -10.28 41.40 -19.52
CA TRP A 550 -9.21 40.60 -20.13
C TRP A 550 -8.15 41.46 -20.82
N VAL A 551 -8.59 42.46 -21.58
CA VAL A 551 -7.68 43.42 -22.23
C VAL A 551 -6.92 44.21 -21.18
N GLU A 552 -7.50 44.54 -20.03
CA GLU A 552 -6.82 45.20 -18.92
C GLU A 552 -5.84 44.27 -18.19
N TYR A 553 -6.22 43.00 -18.03
CA TYR A 553 -5.35 41.95 -17.49
C TYR A 553 -4.10 41.75 -18.37
N LEU A 554 -4.25 41.87 -19.70
CA LEU A 554 -3.23 41.51 -20.69
C LEU A 554 -2.59 42.69 -21.44
N ARG A 555 -3.08 43.93 -21.29
CA ARG A 555 -2.55 45.15 -21.94
C ARG A 555 -1.03 45.38 -21.83
N PRO A 556 -0.31 44.92 -20.78
CA PRO A 556 1.13 45.19 -20.63
C PRO A 556 2.08 44.13 -21.19
N PHE A 557 1.59 43.06 -21.85
CA PHE A 557 2.46 42.12 -22.56
C PHE A 557 2.64 42.56 -24.02
#